data_AF-A0A7C3FM43-F1
#
_entry.id   AF-A0A7C3FM43-F1
#
_cell.length_a   1.000
_cell.length_b   1.000
_cell.length_c   1.000
_cell.angle_alpha   90.00
_cell.angle_beta   90.00
_cell.angle_gamma   90.00
#
_symmetry.space_group_name_H-M   'P 1'
#
loop_
_entity.id
_entity.type
_entity.pdbx_description
1 polymer ?
#
loop_
_entity_poly.entity_id
_entity_poly.type
_entity_poly.pdbx_seq_one_letter_code
_entity_poly.pdbx_strand_id
1 'polypeptide(L)'
;MKYSYYPGCSLERNAIAYHRSAMAIAAPLGIELVEIDDWNCCGATEYFSIDLLPAYALVARNLALAERQGNGSELVAPCSACFLNLSKTDRYMSESPDLAEKVNTALAAGGLHYDPGAVRVRHLLDIIVNDVGYDAVAAKVTNPLRGLRVAPYYGCLIVRPGYQPFDDAEYPTSLDRLMRALGAEVVDFPLKTHCCGGHMTQISQPTAYELIRRLLKNAADYEADVIVTVCPMCQLNLDAFQGDVNKFFKMDYQIPVLYFTQLMGLAFGMDAKKVGIGKEFVDARPALSKIGVEAPAPEKPKRRSRKGLPMPTMPEEG
;
A
#
# COMPACT_ATOMS: atom_id res chain seq x y z
N MET A 1 17.37 -13.16 2.97
CA MET A 1 16.68 -13.23 1.66
C MET A 1 16.85 -11.89 0.99
N LYS A 2 17.24 -11.87 -0.30
CA LYS A 2 17.52 -10.64 -1.05
C LYS A 2 16.49 -10.52 -2.18
N TYR A 3 15.87 -9.36 -2.32
CA TYR A 3 14.85 -9.08 -3.34
C TYR A 3 15.14 -7.76 -4.06
N SER A 4 14.82 -7.70 -5.35
CA SER A 4 14.65 -6.42 -6.05
C SER A 4 13.45 -5.69 -5.46
N TYR A 5 13.52 -4.38 -5.31
CA TYR A 5 12.52 -3.58 -4.62
C TYR A 5 12.06 -2.41 -5.47
N TYR A 6 10.75 -2.29 -5.62
CA TYR A 6 10.11 -1.17 -6.31
C TYR A 6 9.20 -0.42 -5.33
N PRO A 7 9.65 0.74 -4.79
CA PRO A 7 8.85 1.53 -3.85
C PRO A 7 7.63 2.16 -4.54
N GLY A 8 7.78 2.55 -5.80
CA GLY A 8 6.79 3.35 -6.52
C GLY A 8 6.64 4.77 -5.94
N CYS A 9 5.83 5.58 -6.61
CA CYS A 9 5.76 7.02 -6.35
C CYS A 9 5.23 7.40 -4.95
N SER A 10 4.27 6.63 -4.41
CA SER A 10 3.62 6.98 -3.15
C SER A 10 4.57 6.81 -1.96
N LEU A 11 5.36 5.74 -1.94
CA LEU A 11 6.27 5.44 -0.83
C LEU A 11 7.41 6.47 -0.71
N GLU A 12 7.79 7.12 -1.82
CA GLU A 12 8.75 8.24 -1.82
C GLU A 12 8.16 9.55 -1.29
N ARG A 13 6.84 9.66 -1.19
CA ARG A 13 6.14 10.94 -0.95
C ARG A 13 5.06 10.83 0.12
N ASN A 14 3.80 10.69 -0.28
CA ASN A 14 2.65 10.79 0.61
C ASN A 14 2.53 9.59 1.57
N ALA A 15 3.05 8.42 1.18
CA ALA A 15 3.09 7.21 1.99
C ALA A 15 4.51 6.90 2.54
N ILE A 16 5.31 7.94 2.83
CA ILE A 16 6.68 7.77 3.36
C ILE A 16 6.73 6.97 4.67
N ALA A 17 5.66 6.99 5.48
CA ALA A 17 5.54 6.16 6.68
C ALA A 17 5.57 4.66 6.35
N TYR A 18 4.98 4.27 5.20
CA TYR A 18 5.01 2.90 4.72
C TYR A 18 6.41 2.48 4.30
N HIS A 19 7.11 3.31 3.52
CA HIS A 19 8.50 3.03 3.12
C HIS A 19 9.41 2.87 4.34
N ARG A 20 9.36 3.83 5.28
CA ARG A 20 10.19 3.81 6.49
C ARG A 20 9.96 2.57 7.33
N SER A 21 8.69 2.23 7.58
CA SER A 21 8.36 1.05 8.36
C SER A 21 8.72 -0.24 7.62
N ALA A 22 8.50 -0.33 6.30
CA ALA A 22 8.91 -1.48 5.50
C ALA A 22 10.43 -1.72 5.57
N MET A 23 11.24 -0.67 5.42
CA MET A 23 12.69 -0.76 5.55
C MET A 23 13.14 -1.11 6.98
N ALA A 24 12.48 -0.54 7.99
CA ALA A 24 12.80 -0.82 9.39
C ALA A 24 12.56 -2.29 9.76
N ILE A 25 11.47 -2.90 9.27
CA ILE A 25 11.15 -4.30 9.56
C ILE A 25 11.93 -5.30 8.69
N ALA A 26 12.53 -4.87 7.57
CA ALA A 26 13.26 -5.77 6.68
C ALA A 26 14.47 -6.42 7.39
N ALA A 27 15.29 -5.61 8.08
CA ALA A 27 16.48 -6.06 8.79
C ALA A 27 16.21 -7.16 9.85
N PRO A 28 15.28 -7.01 10.82
CA PRO A 28 15.03 -8.05 11.82
C PRO A 28 14.44 -9.34 11.23
N LEU A 29 13.81 -9.27 10.05
CA LEU A 29 13.30 -10.42 9.30
C LEU A 29 14.35 -11.05 8.37
N GLY A 30 15.57 -10.51 8.32
CA GLY A 30 16.61 -11.00 7.43
C GLY A 30 16.29 -10.78 5.94
N ILE A 31 15.51 -9.74 5.63
CA ILE A 31 15.17 -9.31 4.28
C ILE A 31 16.10 -8.15 3.88
N GLU A 32 16.70 -8.27 2.71
CA GLU A 32 17.42 -7.20 2.02
C GLU A 32 16.59 -6.77 0.81
N LEU A 33 16.14 -5.51 0.81
CA LEU A 33 15.39 -4.89 -0.28
C LEU A 33 16.33 -3.98 -1.06
N VAL A 34 16.63 -4.34 -2.31
CA VAL A 34 17.52 -3.56 -3.18
C VAL A 34 16.69 -2.80 -4.20
N GLU A 35 16.62 -1.48 -4.04
CA GLU A 35 15.84 -0.63 -4.93
C GLU A 35 16.32 -0.72 -6.38
N ILE A 36 15.36 -0.79 -7.31
CA ILE A 36 15.67 -0.75 -8.73
C ILE A 36 16.13 0.64 -9.14
N ASP A 37 17.21 0.76 -9.89
CA ASP A 37 17.69 2.09 -10.30
C ASP A 37 16.83 2.69 -11.43
N ASP A 38 16.60 4.01 -11.37
CA ASP A 38 15.93 4.77 -12.43
C ASP A 38 14.51 4.30 -12.78
N TRP A 39 13.73 3.83 -11.79
CA TRP A 39 12.34 3.43 -12.01
C TRP A 39 11.40 4.61 -12.31
N ASN A 40 10.29 4.34 -12.99
CA ASN A 40 9.20 5.30 -13.20
C ASN A 40 7.89 4.84 -12.54
N CYS A 41 6.91 5.75 -12.40
CA CYS A 41 5.60 5.43 -11.85
C CYS A 41 4.91 4.30 -12.64
N CYS A 42 4.16 3.43 -11.94
CA CYS A 42 3.42 2.32 -12.55
C CYS A 42 2.11 2.76 -13.25
N GLY A 43 1.83 4.06 -13.32
CA GLY A 43 0.62 4.62 -13.92
C GLY A 43 -0.66 4.44 -13.10
N ALA A 44 -0.59 3.81 -11.93
CA ALA A 44 -1.73 3.49 -11.05
C ALA A 44 -2.92 2.96 -11.87
N THR A 45 -4.15 3.40 -11.60
CA THR A 45 -5.34 2.95 -12.36
C THR A 45 -5.64 3.84 -13.57
N GLU A 46 -5.19 5.08 -13.53
CA GLU A 46 -5.59 6.15 -14.44
C GLU A 46 -5.00 5.92 -15.82
N TYR A 47 -3.71 5.56 -15.88
CA TYR A 47 -3.03 5.57 -17.16
C TYR A 47 -3.55 4.46 -18.09
N PHE A 48 -3.87 3.30 -17.51
CA PHE A 48 -4.52 2.19 -18.22
C PHE A 48 -5.92 2.51 -18.74
N SER A 49 -6.55 3.59 -18.25
CA SER A 49 -7.87 4.02 -18.71
C SER A 49 -7.78 5.02 -19.87
N ILE A 50 -6.58 5.54 -20.14
CA ILE A 50 -6.31 6.52 -21.20
C ILE A 50 -5.73 5.81 -22.43
N ASP A 51 -4.58 5.15 -22.27
CA ASP A 51 -3.92 4.43 -23.36
C ASP A 51 -3.14 3.23 -22.82
N LEU A 52 -3.48 2.05 -23.35
CA LEU A 52 -2.95 0.78 -22.88
C LEU A 52 -1.48 0.58 -23.25
N LEU A 53 -1.09 0.90 -24.48
CA LEU A 53 0.27 0.61 -24.96
C LEU A 53 1.34 1.35 -24.13
N PRO A 54 1.28 2.69 -23.95
CA PRO A 54 2.29 3.37 -23.15
C PRO A 54 2.18 3.03 -21.67
N ALA A 55 0.98 2.69 -21.15
CA ALA A 55 0.85 2.18 -19.79
C ALA A 55 1.61 0.86 -19.58
N TYR A 56 1.42 -0.12 -20.48
CA TYR A 56 2.20 -1.36 -20.45
C TYR A 56 3.69 -1.11 -20.65
N ALA A 57 4.09 -0.23 -21.58
CA ALA A 57 5.50 0.07 -21.82
C ALA A 57 6.20 0.69 -20.59
N LEU A 58 5.57 1.65 -19.92
CA LEU A 58 6.12 2.24 -18.69
C LEU A 58 6.26 1.24 -17.55
N VAL A 59 5.31 0.31 -17.43
CA VAL A 59 5.39 -0.73 -16.39
C VAL A 59 6.43 -1.78 -16.74
N ALA A 60 6.48 -2.23 -18.01
CA ALA A 60 7.46 -3.18 -18.51
C ALA A 60 8.89 -2.64 -18.41
N ARG A 61 9.09 -1.32 -18.54
CA ARG A 61 10.37 -0.67 -18.28
C ARG A 61 10.91 -1.00 -16.88
N ASN A 62 10.08 -0.94 -15.85
CA ASN A 62 10.50 -1.29 -14.49
C ASN A 62 10.83 -2.79 -14.35
N LEU A 63 10.12 -3.66 -15.04
CA LEU A 63 10.42 -5.11 -15.07
C LEU A 63 11.77 -5.38 -15.76
N ALA A 64 12.02 -4.75 -16.92
CA ALA A 64 13.30 -4.83 -17.64
C ALA A 64 14.48 -4.31 -16.81
N LEU A 65 14.28 -3.23 -16.05
CA LEU A 65 15.31 -2.67 -15.16
C LEU A 65 15.60 -3.64 -13.99
N ALA A 66 14.55 -4.20 -13.38
CA ALA A 66 14.70 -5.19 -12.32
C ALA A 66 15.46 -6.43 -12.80
N GLU A 67 15.13 -6.94 -13.99
CA GLU A 67 15.83 -8.05 -14.63
C GLU A 67 17.31 -7.71 -14.88
N ARG A 68 17.57 -6.56 -15.51
CA ARG A 68 18.92 -6.11 -15.89
C ARG A 68 19.84 -5.92 -14.68
N GLN A 69 19.33 -5.38 -13.58
CA GLN A 69 20.15 -5.13 -12.40
C GLN A 69 20.56 -6.45 -11.70
N GLY A 70 19.86 -7.56 -11.97
CA GLY A 70 20.29 -8.89 -11.57
C GLY A 70 20.29 -9.13 -10.05
N ASN A 71 19.51 -8.36 -9.28
CA ASN A 71 19.43 -8.49 -7.81
C ASN A 71 18.59 -9.69 -7.33
N GLY A 72 18.20 -10.57 -8.26
CA GLY A 72 17.33 -11.73 -8.04
C GLY A 72 16.24 -11.79 -9.11
N SER A 73 15.54 -12.93 -9.17
CA SER A 73 14.39 -13.12 -10.06
C SER A 73 13.06 -12.66 -9.44
N GLU A 74 13.09 -12.02 -8.27
CA GLU A 74 11.89 -11.60 -7.55
C GLU A 74 11.88 -10.08 -7.32
N LEU A 75 10.80 -9.43 -7.73
CA LEU A 75 10.58 -7.99 -7.58
C LEU A 75 9.44 -7.73 -6.59
N VAL A 76 9.76 -7.05 -5.49
CA VAL A 76 8.84 -6.77 -4.40
C VAL A 76 8.28 -5.36 -4.55
N ALA A 77 6.95 -5.26 -4.58
CA ALA A 77 6.22 -4.00 -4.56
C ALA A 77 5.28 -3.93 -3.35
N PRO A 78 5.49 -3.01 -2.38
CA PRO A 78 4.59 -2.87 -1.23
C PRO A 78 3.26 -2.21 -1.57
N CYS A 79 3.20 -1.40 -2.63
CA CYS A 79 1.97 -0.75 -3.06
C CYS A 79 1.12 -1.71 -3.89
N SER A 80 -0.14 -1.91 -3.51
CA SER A 80 -1.06 -2.84 -4.17
C SER A 80 -1.29 -2.54 -5.66
N ALA A 81 -1.37 -1.27 -6.04
CA ALA A 81 -1.50 -0.88 -7.45
C ALA A 81 -0.21 -1.14 -8.24
N CYS A 82 0.96 -0.92 -7.62
CA CYS A 82 2.26 -1.24 -8.22
C CYS A 82 2.40 -2.74 -8.46
N PHE A 83 2.10 -3.54 -7.43
CA PHE A 83 2.08 -5.00 -7.50
C PHE A 83 1.16 -5.51 -8.61
N LEU A 84 -0.09 -5.02 -8.66
CA LEU A 84 -1.05 -5.40 -9.69
C LEU A 84 -0.53 -5.07 -11.08
N ASN A 85 -0.11 -3.82 -11.32
CA ASN A 85 0.26 -3.38 -12.65
C ASN A 85 1.49 -4.12 -13.16
N LEU A 86 2.51 -4.31 -12.33
CA LEU A 86 3.68 -5.12 -12.67
C LEU A 86 3.27 -6.56 -13.04
N SER A 87 2.47 -7.21 -12.20
CA SER A 87 2.00 -8.58 -12.43
C SER A 87 1.11 -8.71 -13.67
N LYS A 88 0.26 -7.71 -13.91
CA LYS A 88 -0.67 -7.62 -15.04
C LYS A 88 0.09 -7.45 -16.36
N THR A 89 1.07 -6.54 -16.37
CA THR A 89 1.90 -6.29 -17.56
C THR A 89 2.70 -7.52 -17.93
N ASP A 90 3.35 -8.17 -16.96
CA ASP A 90 4.06 -9.42 -17.17
C ASP A 90 3.13 -10.50 -17.77
N ARG A 91 1.97 -10.71 -17.14
CA ARG A 91 0.96 -11.68 -17.61
C ARG A 91 0.48 -11.40 -19.02
N TYR A 92 0.07 -10.16 -19.33
CA TYR A 92 -0.51 -9.86 -20.63
C TYR A 92 0.53 -9.82 -21.75
N MET A 93 1.78 -9.45 -21.46
CA MET A 93 2.87 -9.66 -22.42
C MET A 93 3.10 -11.15 -22.67
N SER A 94 3.00 -12.01 -21.65
CA SER A 94 3.08 -13.46 -21.83
C SER A 94 1.95 -14.04 -22.67
N GLU A 95 0.72 -13.51 -22.53
CA GLU A 95 -0.47 -14.02 -23.21
C GLU A 95 -0.66 -13.46 -24.61
N SER A 96 -0.07 -12.29 -24.92
CA SER A 96 -0.22 -11.60 -26.20
C SER A 96 1.14 -11.26 -26.81
N PRO A 97 1.63 -12.09 -27.77
CA PRO A 97 2.87 -11.81 -28.49
C PRO A 97 2.86 -10.46 -29.22
N ASP A 98 1.71 -10.03 -29.77
CA ASP A 98 1.55 -8.71 -30.41
C ASP A 98 1.74 -7.56 -29.41
N LEU A 99 1.20 -7.69 -28.19
CA LEU A 99 1.43 -6.71 -27.14
C LEU A 99 2.91 -6.69 -26.74
N ALA A 100 3.51 -7.87 -26.56
CA ALA A 100 4.92 -7.98 -26.20
C ALA A 100 5.84 -7.35 -27.25
N GLU A 101 5.58 -7.56 -28.54
CA GLU A 101 6.33 -6.95 -29.64
C GLU A 101 6.23 -5.42 -29.63
N LYS A 102 5.00 -4.88 -29.49
CA LYS A 102 4.79 -3.42 -29.44
C LYS A 102 5.43 -2.78 -28.21
N VAL A 103 5.32 -3.42 -27.05
CA VAL A 103 5.97 -2.96 -25.82
C VAL A 103 7.49 -3.00 -25.97
N ASN A 104 8.06 -4.09 -26.48
CA ASN A 104 9.51 -4.20 -26.67
C ASN A 104 10.04 -3.24 -27.75
N THR A 105 9.24 -2.91 -28.76
CA THR A 105 9.57 -1.82 -29.70
C THR A 105 9.70 -0.48 -28.98
N ALA A 106 8.81 -0.17 -28.04
CA ALA A 106 8.91 1.05 -27.23
C ALA A 106 10.11 1.00 -26.26
N LEU A 107 10.36 -0.14 -25.62
CA LEU A 107 11.51 -0.32 -24.72
C LEU A 107 12.85 -0.20 -25.44
N ALA A 108 12.94 -0.64 -26.70
CA ALA A 108 14.14 -0.56 -27.51
C ALA A 108 14.63 0.88 -27.70
N ALA A 109 13.73 1.87 -27.72
CA ALA A 109 14.09 3.29 -27.76
C ALA A 109 14.90 3.74 -26.54
N GLY A 110 14.73 3.07 -25.39
CA GLY A 110 15.52 3.24 -24.18
C GLY A 110 16.64 2.20 -24.00
N GLY A 111 16.94 1.42 -25.05
CA GLY A 111 17.91 0.33 -24.99
C GLY A 111 17.51 -0.78 -24.02
N LEU A 112 16.21 -0.98 -23.81
CA LEU A 112 15.63 -2.01 -22.92
C LEU A 112 14.88 -3.06 -23.74
N HIS A 113 14.73 -4.24 -23.14
CA HIS A 113 13.92 -5.35 -23.63
C HIS A 113 13.42 -6.10 -22.38
N TYR A 114 12.22 -6.68 -22.46
CA TYR A 114 11.68 -7.52 -21.40
C TYR A 114 11.09 -8.79 -21.97
N ASP A 115 11.54 -9.93 -21.45
CA ASP A 115 10.93 -11.23 -21.70
C ASP A 115 9.93 -11.55 -20.58
N PRO A 116 8.62 -11.72 -20.88
CA PRO A 116 7.63 -12.00 -19.86
C PRO A 116 7.95 -13.29 -19.10
N GLY A 117 7.81 -13.24 -17.77
CA GLY A 117 8.20 -14.30 -16.85
C GLY A 117 9.65 -14.22 -16.37
N ALA A 118 10.48 -13.30 -16.88
CA ALA A 118 11.87 -13.13 -16.41
C ALA A 118 11.96 -12.69 -14.94
N VAL A 119 10.96 -11.95 -14.46
CA VAL A 119 10.89 -11.49 -13.07
C VAL A 119 9.55 -11.86 -12.45
N ARG A 120 9.60 -12.54 -11.30
CA ARG A 120 8.43 -12.86 -10.49
C ARG A 120 8.08 -11.68 -9.58
N VAL A 121 6.95 -11.05 -9.86
CA VAL A 121 6.43 -9.94 -9.06
C VAL A 121 5.76 -10.46 -7.79
N ARG A 122 6.15 -9.94 -6.62
CA ARG A 122 5.63 -10.32 -5.31
C ARG A 122 5.15 -9.08 -4.56
N HIS A 123 4.11 -9.22 -3.73
CA HIS A 123 3.71 -8.17 -2.81
C HIS A 123 4.51 -8.26 -1.50
N LEU A 124 4.73 -7.15 -0.78
CA LEU A 124 5.50 -7.18 0.48
C LEU A 124 4.84 -8.09 1.54
N LEU A 125 3.50 -8.10 1.62
CA LEU A 125 2.77 -9.01 2.51
C LEU A 125 3.07 -10.48 2.19
N ASP A 126 3.13 -10.83 0.90
CA ASP A 126 3.35 -12.19 0.43
C ASP A 126 4.70 -12.73 0.90
N ILE A 127 5.81 -12.02 0.64
CA ILE A 127 7.13 -12.48 1.09
C ILE A 127 7.22 -12.58 2.62
N ILE A 128 6.53 -11.70 3.36
CA ILE A 128 6.53 -11.73 4.82
C ILE A 128 5.77 -12.97 5.34
N VAL A 129 4.64 -13.33 4.75
CA VAL A 129 3.84 -14.45 5.27
C VAL A 129 4.26 -15.81 4.72
N ASN A 130 4.78 -15.86 3.50
CA ASN A 130 5.10 -17.11 2.81
C ASN A 130 6.58 -17.45 2.81
N ASP A 131 7.48 -16.45 2.69
CA ASP A 131 8.92 -16.72 2.64
C ASP A 131 9.55 -16.63 4.05
N VAL A 132 9.16 -15.61 4.83
CA VAL A 132 9.59 -15.51 6.25
C VAL A 132 8.77 -16.43 7.14
N GLY A 133 7.44 -16.43 7.00
CA GLY A 133 6.52 -17.26 7.77
C GLY A 133 6.08 -16.64 9.10
N TYR A 134 4.85 -16.98 9.52
CA TYR A 134 4.23 -16.45 10.74
C TYR A 134 5.03 -16.74 12.01
N ASP A 135 5.60 -17.94 12.14
CA ASP A 135 6.34 -18.33 13.35
C ASP A 135 7.62 -17.51 13.50
N ALA A 136 8.33 -17.26 12.40
CA ALA A 136 9.52 -16.43 12.40
C ALA A 136 9.17 -14.96 12.69
N VAL A 137 8.03 -14.45 12.20
CA VAL A 137 7.52 -13.13 12.58
C VAL A 137 7.19 -13.07 14.07
N ALA A 138 6.46 -14.06 14.60
CA ALA A 138 6.09 -14.13 16.01
C ALA A 138 7.33 -14.18 16.92
N ALA A 139 8.39 -14.88 16.50
CA ALA A 139 9.65 -14.94 17.23
C ALA A 139 10.38 -13.59 17.34
N LYS A 140 10.03 -12.58 16.53
CA LYS A 140 10.56 -11.21 16.62
C LYS A 140 9.71 -10.28 17.48
N VAL A 141 8.54 -10.72 17.95
CA VAL A 141 7.64 -9.89 18.75
C VAL A 141 8.20 -9.75 20.17
N THR A 142 8.56 -8.53 20.54
CA THR A 142 8.98 -8.18 21.90
C THR A 142 7.88 -7.44 22.65
N ASN A 143 7.04 -6.68 21.93
CA ASN A 143 5.93 -5.90 22.47
C ASN A 143 4.62 -6.34 21.80
N PRO A 144 3.99 -7.46 22.24
CA PRO A 144 2.75 -7.94 21.65
C PRO A 144 1.67 -6.85 21.65
N LEU A 145 0.90 -6.76 20.56
CA LEU A 145 -0.17 -5.75 20.38
C LEU A 145 -1.46 -6.07 21.16
N ARG A 146 -1.33 -6.65 22.36
CA ARG A 146 -2.44 -7.16 23.17
C ARG A 146 -3.39 -6.03 23.59
N GLY A 147 -4.68 -6.21 23.33
CA GLY A 147 -5.72 -5.22 23.62
C GLY A 147 -5.93 -4.19 22.51
N LEU A 148 -5.22 -4.29 21.38
CA LEU A 148 -5.51 -3.51 20.18
C LEU A 148 -6.45 -4.29 19.26
N ARG A 149 -7.65 -3.76 19.01
CA ARG A 149 -8.60 -4.32 18.05
C ARG A 149 -8.31 -3.83 16.64
N VAL A 150 -7.89 -4.73 15.77
CA VAL A 150 -7.39 -4.40 14.42
C VAL A 150 -8.38 -4.90 13.37
N ALA A 151 -8.79 -4.01 12.46
CA ALA A 151 -9.51 -4.36 11.24
C ALA A 151 -8.54 -4.52 10.05
N PRO A 152 -8.27 -5.76 9.56
CA PRO A 152 -7.38 -5.99 8.43
C PRO A 152 -8.04 -5.59 7.11
N TYR A 153 -7.50 -4.57 6.45
CA TYR A 153 -8.00 -4.08 5.18
C TYR A 153 -6.99 -4.28 4.05
N TYR A 154 -7.23 -5.34 3.26
CA TYR A 154 -6.40 -5.74 2.12
C TYR A 154 -6.60 -4.79 0.93
N GLY A 155 -7.79 -4.20 0.84
CA GLY A 155 -8.25 -3.58 -0.38
C GLY A 155 -8.43 -4.62 -1.49
N CYS A 156 -8.61 -4.15 -2.71
CA CYS A 156 -9.00 -5.00 -3.83
C CYS A 156 -7.82 -5.61 -4.60
N LEU A 157 -6.66 -4.94 -4.65
CA LEU A 157 -5.68 -5.18 -5.73
C LEU A 157 -4.57 -6.19 -5.41
N ILE A 158 -4.46 -6.68 -4.16
CA ILE A 158 -3.44 -7.71 -3.82
C ILE A 158 -3.94 -9.14 -3.99
N VAL A 159 -5.26 -9.33 -3.98
CA VAL A 159 -5.90 -10.66 -4.10
C VAL A 159 -6.77 -10.80 -5.34
N ARG A 160 -7.08 -9.68 -6.03
CA ARG A 160 -7.80 -9.68 -7.31
C ARG A 160 -7.04 -8.86 -8.37
N PRO A 161 -7.01 -9.32 -9.64
CA PRO A 161 -7.68 -10.51 -10.17
C PRO A 161 -6.89 -11.81 -9.98
N GLY A 162 -5.82 -11.80 -9.17
CA GLY A 162 -5.07 -13.02 -8.83
C GLY A 162 -4.03 -13.46 -9.86
N TYR A 163 -3.35 -12.53 -10.55
CA TYR A 163 -2.29 -12.87 -11.52
C TYR A 163 -1.10 -13.61 -10.89
N GLN A 164 -0.82 -13.29 -9.62
CA GLN A 164 0.18 -13.91 -8.74
C GLN A 164 -0.51 -14.20 -7.40
N PRO A 165 -1.37 -15.23 -7.32
CA PRO A 165 -2.21 -15.45 -6.14
C PRO A 165 -1.37 -16.01 -4.99
N PHE A 166 -1.52 -15.43 -3.81
CA PHE A 166 -0.89 -15.91 -2.56
C PHE A 166 -1.89 -16.02 -1.39
N ASP A 167 -3.16 -15.67 -1.64
CA ASP A 167 -4.27 -15.70 -0.69
C ASP A 167 -5.59 -15.83 -1.46
N ASP A 168 -6.69 -16.02 -0.75
CA ASP A 168 -8.02 -16.11 -1.35
C ASP A 168 -8.52 -14.74 -1.88
N ALA A 169 -9.15 -14.76 -3.06
CA ALA A 169 -9.60 -13.54 -3.76
C ALA A 169 -10.73 -12.80 -3.03
N GLU A 170 -11.59 -13.53 -2.32
CA GLU A 170 -12.79 -13.00 -1.68
C GLU A 170 -12.68 -13.03 -0.15
N TYR A 171 -12.06 -14.08 0.41
CA TYR A 171 -11.91 -14.31 1.85
C TYR A 171 -10.45 -14.46 2.29
N PRO A 172 -9.57 -13.48 2.02
CA PRO A 172 -8.17 -13.60 2.38
C PRO A 172 -7.97 -13.61 3.90
N THR A 173 -6.93 -14.31 4.35
CA THR A 173 -6.60 -14.46 5.78
C THR A 173 -5.15 -14.15 6.12
N SER A 174 -4.31 -13.83 5.13
CA SER A 174 -2.87 -13.66 5.34
C SER A 174 -2.53 -12.50 6.28
N LEU A 175 -3.15 -11.34 6.10
CA LEU A 175 -3.01 -10.18 6.98
C LEU A 175 -3.67 -10.43 8.35
N ASP A 176 -4.81 -11.12 8.39
CA ASP A 176 -5.50 -11.48 9.64
C ASP A 176 -4.57 -12.34 10.51
N ARG A 177 -3.99 -13.39 9.93
CA ARG A 177 -3.05 -14.29 10.61
C ARG A 177 -1.79 -13.54 11.03
N LEU A 178 -1.30 -12.62 10.19
CA LEU A 178 -0.14 -11.80 10.52
C LEU A 178 -0.43 -10.92 11.73
N MET A 179 -1.54 -10.20 11.75
CA MET A 179 -1.91 -9.35 12.90
C MET A 179 -2.11 -10.16 14.19
N ARG A 180 -2.69 -11.36 14.10
CA ARG A 180 -2.77 -12.29 15.26
C ARG A 180 -1.39 -12.75 15.73
N ALA A 181 -0.46 -13.04 14.81
CA ALA A 181 0.92 -13.40 15.15
C ALA A 181 1.68 -12.27 15.88
N LEU A 182 1.31 -11.01 15.64
CA LEU A 182 1.81 -9.85 16.38
C LEU A 182 1.13 -9.65 17.75
N GLY A 183 0.14 -10.47 18.09
CA GLY A 183 -0.60 -10.42 19.35
C GLY A 183 -1.80 -9.48 19.37
N ALA A 184 -2.24 -8.95 18.21
CA ALA A 184 -3.43 -8.11 18.11
C ALA A 184 -4.73 -8.91 18.14
N GLU A 185 -5.82 -8.26 18.55
CA GLU A 185 -7.17 -8.80 18.45
C GLU A 185 -7.76 -8.46 17.08
N VAL A 186 -7.80 -9.43 16.18
CA VAL A 186 -8.36 -9.20 14.84
C VAL A 186 -9.88 -9.26 14.90
N VAL A 187 -10.53 -8.13 14.58
CA VAL A 187 -11.99 -8.07 14.47
C VAL A 187 -12.46 -8.74 13.19
N ASP A 188 -13.67 -9.29 13.21
CA ASP A 188 -14.31 -9.80 12.00
C ASP A 188 -14.66 -8.60 11.11
N PHE A 189 -13.89 -8.37 10.05
CA PHE A 189 -14.07 -7.23 9.14
C PHE A 189 -14.54 -7.73 7.77
N PRO A 190 -15.86 -7.90 7.54
CA PRO A 190 -16.39 -8.46 6.29
C PRO A 190 -16.03 -7.67 5.04
N LEU A 191 -15.74 -6.37 5.18
CA LEU A 191 -15.43 -5.52 4.03
C LEU A 191 -13.95 -5.47 3.67
N LYS A 192 -13.14 -6.41 4.17
CA LYS A 192 -11.68 -6.42 4.03
C LYS A 192 -11.11 -6.35 2.60
N THR A 193 -11.87 -6.75 1.58
CA THR A 193 -11.48 -6.71 0.16
C THR A 193 -12.31 -5.72 -0.69
N HIS A 194 -13.25 -5.00 -0.09
CA HIS A 194 -14.05 -4.01 -0.80
C HIS A 194 -13.20 -2.82 -1.26
N CYS A 195 -13.70 -2.08 -2.26
CA CYS A 195 -12.98 -0.96 -2.84
C CYS A 195 -13.01 0.27 -1.91
N CYS A 196 -11.85 0.93 -1.72
CA CYS A 196 -11.76 2.21 -0.99
C CYS A 196 -12.24 3.42 -1.80
N GLY A 197 -12.57 3.23 -3.07
CA GLY A 197 -12.91 4.31 -3.99
C GLY A 197 -11.74 4.80 -4.85
N GLY A 198 -10.49 4.41 -4.61
CA GLY A 198 -9.36 4.81 -5.46
C GLY A 198 -9.31 6.34 -5.66
N HIS A 199 -9.25 6.81 -6.92
CA HIS A 199 -9.28 8.25 -7.24
C HIS A 199 -10.70 8.83 -7.39
N MET A 200 -11.75 8.12 -6.96
CA MET A 200 -13.12 8.63 -7.03
C MET A 200 -13.31 9.92 -6.24
N THR A 201 -12.49 10.20 -5.22
CA THR A 201 -12.53 11.48 -4.49
C THR A 201 -12.25 12.68 -5.38
N GLN A 202 -11.56 12.50 -6.52
CA GLN A 202 -11.33 13.54 -7.53
C GLN A 202 -12.38 13.54 -8.65
N ILE A 203 -13.08 12.43 -8.86
CA ILE A 203 -14.01 12.23 -9.98
C ILE A 203 -15.47 12.46 -9.54
N SER A 204 -15.91 11.76 -8.48
CA SER A 204 -17.23 11.88 -7.88
C SER A 204 -17.11 11.72 -6.36
N GLN A 205 -17.03 12.85 -5.68
CA GLN A 205 -16.94 12.91 -4.22
C GLN A 205 -18.09 12.14 -3.53
N PRO A 206 -19.37 12.27 -3.92
CA PRO A 206 -20.44 11.52 -3.26
C PRO A 206 -20.27 10.00 -3.35
N THR A 207 -19.84 9.50 -4.51
CA THR A 207 -19.57 8.07 -4.71
C THR A 207 -18.38 7.62 -3.85
N ALA A 208 -17.30 8.39 -3.84
CA ALA A 208 -16.13 8.08 -3.03
C ALA A 208 -16.45 8.07 -1.53
N TYR A 209 -17.14 9.09 -1.05
CA TYR A 209 -17.50 9.21 0.36
C TYR A 209 -18.42 8.07 0.80
N GLU A 210 -19.34 7.62 -0.04
CA GLU A 210 -20.17 6.45 0.29
C GLU A 210 -19.34 5.17 0.43
N LEU A 211 -18.38 4.93 -0.47
CA LEU A 211 -17.48 3.76 -0.39
C LEU A 211 -16.61 3.80 0.88
N ILE A 212 -16.01 4.97 1.17
CA ILE A 212 -15.20 5.18 2.37
C ILE A 212 -16.06 5.03 3.63
N ARG A 213 -17.26 5.62 3.66
CA ARG A 213 -18.20 5.53 4.78
C ARG A 213 -18.55 4.09 5.12
N ARG A 214 -18.78 3.22 4.13
CA ARG A 214 -19.10 1.80 4.38
C ARG A 214 -17.98 1.10 5.14
N LEU A 215 -16.74 1.33 4.73
CA LEU A 215 -15.56 0.76 5.38
C LEU A 215 -15.39 1.29 6.81
N LEU A 216 -15.47 2.61 7.00
CA LEU A 216 -15.36 3.24 8.32
C LEU A 216 -16.50 2.81 9.25
N LYS A 217 -17.74 2.80 8.74
CA LYS A 217 -18.91 2.34 9.50
C LYS A 217 -18.73 0.90 9.93
N ASN A 218 -18.30 0.01 9.03
CA ASN A 218 -18.11 -1.39 9.38
C ASN A 218 -16.99 -1.57 10.41
N ALA A 219 -15.88 -0.82 10.30
CA ALA A 219 -14.84 -0.83 11.33
C ALA A 219 -15.38 -0.34 12.69
N ALA A 220 -16.20 0.73 12.69
CA ALA A 220 -16.83 1.25 13.90
C ALA A 220 -17.84 0.29 14.53
N ASP A 221 -18.70 -0.33 13.71
CA ASP A 221 -19.72 -1.29 14.17
C ASP A 221 -19.10 -2.53 14.82
N TYR A 222 -17.88 -2.91 14.39
CA TYR A 222 -17.09 -4.00 14.97
C TYR A 222 -16.06 -3.49 16.00
N GLU A 223 -16.19 -2.22 16.40
CA GLU A 223 -15.41 -1.51 17.41
C GLU A 223 -13.89 -1.70 17.23
N ALA A 224 -13.43 -1.57 15.97
CA ALA A 224 -12.01 -1.56 15.66
C ALA A 224 -11.33 -0.30 16.22
N ASP A 225 -10.17 -0.47 16.82
CA ASP A 225 -9.33 0.63 17.29
C ASP A 225 -8.50 1.23 16.15
N VAL A 226 -8.17 0.42 15.15
CA VAL A 226 -7.35 0.81 14.01
C VAL A 226 -7.73 -0.03 12.79
N ILE A 227 -7.71 0.60 11.62
CA ILE A 227 -7.71 -0.11 10.34
C ILE A 227 -6.25 -0.26 9.92
N VAL A 228 -5.84 -1.50 9.63
CA VAL A 228 -4.51 -1.77 9.10
C VAL A 228 -4.61 -2.04 7.60
N THR A 229 -3.77 -1.40 6.79
CA THR A 229 -3.79 -1.59 5.34
C THR A 229 -2.43 -1.87 4.72
N VAL A 230 -2.47 -2.34 3.48
CA VAL A 230 -1.31 -2.66 2.63
C VAL A 230 -1.17 -1.69 1.45
N CYS A 231 -2.11 -0.77 1.27
CA CYS A 231 -2.20 0.05 0.07
C CYS A 231 -2.14 1.55 0.41
N PRO A 232 -1.18 2.31 -0.14
CA PRO A 232 -1.14 3.77 0.00
C PRO A 232 -2.43 4.49 -0.35
N MET A 233 -3.10 4.05 -1.42
CA MET A 233 -4.34 4.67 -1.86
C MET A 233 -5.51 4.39 -0.91
N CYS A 234 -5.55 3.18 -0.35
CA CYS A 234 -6.52 2.83 0.68
C CYS A 234 -6.33 3.66 1.94
N GLN A 235 -5.08 3.83 2.37
CA GLN A 235 -4.75 4.66 3.51
C GLN A 235 -5.17 6.12 3.27
N LEU A 236 -4.78 6.70 2.13
CA LEU A 236 -5.15 8.07 1.78
C LEU A 236 -6.67 8.30 1.84
N ASN A 237 -7.46 7.38 1.25
CA ASN A 237 -8.91 7.50 1.22
C ASN A 237 -9.56 7.36 2.59
N LEU A 238 -9.14 6.39 3.39
CA LEU A 238 -9.75 6.14 4.69
C LEU A 238 -9.28 7.11 5.78
N ASP A 239 -8.07 7.65 5.64
CA ASP A 239 -7.44 8.53 6.63
C ASP A 239 -7.69 10.01 6.30
N ALA A 240 -7.22 10.49 5.15
CA ALA A 240 -7.24 11.92 4.82
C ALA A 240 -8.66 12.46 4.58
N PHE A 241 -9.53 11.67 3.97
CA PHE A 241 -10.91 12.07 3.66
C PHE A 241 -11.92 11.71 4.76
N GLN A 242 -11.47 11.16 5.90
CA GLN A 242 -12.35 10.78 7.01
C GLN A 242 -13.16 11.98 7.52
N GLY A 243 -12.51 13.15 7.64
CA GLY A 243 -13.17 14.40 8.04
C GLY A 243 -14.23 14.88 7.04
N ASP A 244 -14.01 14.68 5.74
CA ASP A 244 -14.99 15.05 4.70
C ASP A 244 -16.18 14.10 4.68
N VAL A 245 -15.95 12.80 4.86
CA VAL A 245 -17.00 11.80 5.05
C VAL A 245 -17.86 12.12 6.28
N ASN A 246 -17.23 12.44 7.41
CA ASN A 246 -17.92 12.84 8.63
C ASN A 246 -18.83 14.05 8.41
N LYS A 247 -18.33 15.11 7.75
CA LYS A 247 -19.13 16.29 7.42
C LYS A 247 -20.28 15.96 6.47
N PHE A 248 -20.02 15.18 5.41
CA PHE A 248 -21.00 14.89 4.37
C PHE A 248 -22.17 14.06 4.91
N PHE A 249 -21.89 13.05 5.74
CA PHE A 249 -22.90 12.13 6.27
C PHE A 249 -23.34 12.44 7.71
N LYS A 250 -22.82 13.51 8.32
CA LYS A 250 -23.07 13.88 9.73
C LYS A 250 -22.69 12.76 10.70
N MET A 251 -21.51 12.18 10.50
CA MET A 251 -20.90 11.14 11.34
C MET A 251 -19.69 11.71 12.09
N ASP A 252 -19.11 10.92 12.99
CA ASP A 252 -17.91 11.30 13.76
C ASP A 252 -16.95 10.10 13.94
N TYR A 253 -16.53 9.50 12.83
CA TYR A 253 -15.50 8.47 12.86
C TYR A 253 -14.14 9.10 13.19
N GLN A 254 -13.39 8.44 14.07
CA GLN A 254 -12.03 8.82 14.48
C GLN A 254 -11.13 7.58 14.52
N ILE A 255 -11.20 6.76 13.46
CA ILE A 255 -10.48 5.48 13.39
C ILE A 255 -9.17 5.72 12.62
N PRO A 256 -8.00 5.60 13.28
CA PRO A 256 -6.71 5.75 12.60
C PRO A 256 -6.49 4.64 11.58
N VAL A 257 -5.77 4.97 10.50
CA VAL A 257 -5.41 4.01 9.44
C VAL A 257 -3.90 3.94 9.28
N LEU A 258 -3.35 2.78 9.63
CA LEU A 258 -1.90 2.52 9.65
C LEU A 258 -1.52 1.44 8.64
N TYR A 259 -0.26 1.45 8.20
CA TYR A 259 0.28 0.36 7.39
C TYR A 259 0.64 -0.84 8.28
N PHE A 260 0.48 -2.05 7.76
CA PHE A 260 0.78 -3.27 8.51
C PHE A 260 2.24 -3.35 8.99
N THR A 261 3.16 -2.79 8.21
CA THR A 261 4.58 -2.70 8.56
C THR A 261 4.83 -1.78 9.76
N GLN A 262 4.00 -0.77 9.98
CA GLN A 262 4.10 0.08 11.18
C GLN A 262 3.73 -0.73 12.42
N LEU A 263 2.64 -1.49 12.38
CA LEU A 263 2.24 -2.36 13.49
C LEU A 263 3.27 -3.47 13.73
N MET A 264 3.85 -4.05 12.68
CA MET A 264 4.98 -4.99 12.82
C MET A 264 6.16 -4.35 13.53
N GLY A 265 6.57 -3.14 13.12
CA GLY A 265 7.68 -2.45 13.76
C GLY A 265 7.43 -2.13 15.24
N LEU A 266 6.21 -1.70 15.59
CA LEU A 266 5.80 -1.52 16.99
C LEU A 266 5.88 -2.84 17.77
N ALA A 267 5.38 -3.93 17.18
CA ALA A 267 5.41 -5.26 17.80
C ALA A 267 6.84 -5.79 18.01
N PHE A 268 7.77 -5.42 17.14
CA PHE A 268 9.21 -5.71 17.26
C PHE A 268 9.93 -4.77 18.24
N GLY A 269 9.21 -3.91 18.96
CA GLY A 269 9.76 -3.01 19.97
C GLY A 269 10.45 -1.78 19.41
N MET A 270 10.19 -1.42 18.15
CA MET A 270 10.73 -0.20 17.56
C MET A 270 10.01 1.03 18.08
N ASP A 271 10.74 2.14 18.15
CA ASP A 271 10.19 3.46 18.46
C ASP A 271 9.11 3.87 17.45
N ALA A 272 7.98 4.40 17.95
CA ALA A 272 6.82 4.75 17.13
C ALA A 272 7.17 5.76 16.02
N LYS A 273 8.04 6.73 16.32
CA LYS A 273 8.46 7.74 15.34
C LYS A 273 9.39 7.15 14.28
N LYS A 274 10.25 6.17 14.63
CA LYS A 274 11.10 5.47 13.65
C LYS A 274 10.28 4.72 12.61
N VAL A 275 9.16 4.12 13.01
CA VAL A 275 8.24 3.41 12.09
C VAL A 275 7.18 4.34 11.48
N GLY A 276 7.32 5.65 11.65
CA GLY A 276 6.51 6.64 10.95
C GLY A 276 5.13 6.91 11.53
N ILE A 277 4.85 6.52 12.78
CA ILE A 277 3.65 6.97 13.51
C ILE A 277 3.69 8.49 13.71
N GLY A 278 2.52 9.14 13.70
CA GLY A 278 2.32 10.58 13.75
C GLY A 278 2.29 11.25 12.36
N LYS A 279 2.30 10.45 11.30
CA LYS A 279 2.20 10.91 9.89
C LYS A 279 0.82 10.71 9.30
N GLU A 280 0.02 9.85 9.91
CA GLU A 280 -1.41 9.70 9.68
C GLU A 280 -2.17 11.01 9.96
N PHE A 281 -3.31 11.18 9.28
CA PHE A 281 -4.18 12.35 9.42
C PHE A 281 -5.10 12.21 10.64
N VAL A 282 -5.63 11.01 10.88
CA VAL A 282 -6.43 10.70 12.06
C VAL A 282 -5.53 10.20 13.18
N ASP A 283 -5.62 10.85 14.33
CA ASP A 283 -4.72 10.63 15.47
C ASP A 283 -4.72 9.17 15.94
N ALA A 284 -3.58 8.50 15.85
CA ALA A 284 -3.44 7.11 16.29
C ALA A 284 -3.23 6.97 17.82
N ARG A 285 -2.97 8.05 18.56
CA ARG A 285 -2.68 7.98 20.01
C ARG A 285 -3.77 7.29 20.84
N PRO A 286 -5.09 7.52 20.62
CA PRO A 286 -6.11 6.82 21.38
C PRO A 286 -6.01 5.29 21.21
N ALA A 287 -5.82 4.81 20.00
CA ALA A 287 -5.65 3.38 19.71
C ALA A 287 -4.34 2.83 20.30
N LEU A 288 -3.22 3.53 20.08
CA LEU A 288 -1.89 3.07 20.50
C LEU A 288 -1.69 3.14 22.03
N SER A 289 -2.42 4.00 22.73
CA SER A 289 -2.40 4.04 24.20
C SER A 289 -2.86 2.73 24.85
N LYS A 290 -3.74 1.96 24.18
CA LYS A 290 -4.23 0.66 24.67
C LYS A 290 -3.13 -0.40 24.78
N ILE A 291 -2.07 -0.24 23.99
CA ILE A 291 -0.89 -1.13 23.98
C ILE A 291 0.34 -0.47 24.64
N GLY A 292 0.14 0.63 25.38
CA GLY A 292 1.23 1.32 26.09
C GLY A 292 2.25 2.00 25.18
N VAL A 293 1.91 2.25 23.90
CA VAL A 293 2.80 2.95 22.96
C VAL A 293 2.57 4.46 23.05
N GLU A 294 3.59 5.19 23.47
CA GLU A 294 3.62 6.65 23.36
C GLU A 294 3.85 7.06 21.90
N ALA A 295 2.77 7.47 21.23
CA ALA A 295 2.85 7.97 19.86
C ALA A 295 3.12 9.49 19.84
N PRO A 296 3.97 9.97 18.90
CA PRO A 296 4.24 11.40 18.77
C PRO A 296 2.97 12.18 18.46
N ALA A 297 2.90 13.44 18.91
CA ALA A 297 1.79 14.31 18.54
C ALA A 297 1.73 14.49 17.00
N PRO A 298 0.52 14.60 16.41
CA PRO A 298 0.37 14.80 14.98
C PRO A 298 1.19 15.98 14.49
N GLU A 299 1.91 15.81 13.38
CA GLU A 299 2.71 16.90 12.81
C GLU A 299 1.76 17.98 12.27
N LYS A 300 1.73 19.15 12.91
CA LYS A 300 0.88 20.26 12.45
C LYS A 300 1.26 20.63 11.01
N PRO A 301 0.30 20.76 10.08
CA PRO A 301 0.61 21.15 8.72
C PRO A 301 1.38 22.48 8.72
N LYS A 302 2.59 22.47 8.16
CA LYS A 302 3.39 23.69 8.02
C LYS A 302 2.57 24.68 7.19
N ARG A 303 2.22 25.82 7.81
CA ARG A 303 1.50 26.91 7.15
C ARG A 303 2.29 27.27 5.88
N ARG A 304 1.65 27.15 4.70
CA ARG A 304 2.29 27.52 3.43
C ARG A 304 2.83 28.94 3.56
N SER A 305 4.11 29.10 3.23
CA SER A 305 4.74 30.42 3.13
C SER A 305 3.91 31.29 2.19
N ARG A 306 3.58 32.53 2.61
CA ARG A 306 2.96 33.54 1.73
C ARG A 306 3.82 33.90 0.51
N LYS A 307 5.08 33.43 0.46
CA LYS A 307 5.99 33.57 -0.70
C LYS A 307 5.94 32.38 -1.68
N GLY A 308 5.12 31.36 -1.43
CA GLY A 308 4.91 30.29 -2.40
C GLY A 308 4.17 30.81 -3.63
N LEU A 309 4.48 30.26 -4.81
CA LEU A 309 3.74 30.57 -6.04
C LEU A 309 2.23 30.36 -5.78
N PRO A 310 1.38 31.31 -6.19
CA PRO A 310 -0.07 31.13 -6.08
C PRO A 310 -0.48 29.86 -6.83
N MET A 311 -1.42 29.10 -6.28
CA MET A 311 -1.99 27.98 -7.04
C MET A 311 -2.66 28.55 -8.29
N PRO A 312 -2.48 27.94 -9.48
CA PRO A 312 -3.22 28.33 -10.66
C PRO A 312 -4.72 28.27 -10.36
N THR A 313 -5.40 29.40 -10.50
CA THR A 313 -6.86 29.45 -10.49
C THR A 313 -7.33 29.05 -11.88
N MET A 314 -8.16 28.00 -11.97
CA MET A 314 -8.90 27.71 -13.19
C MET A 314 -9.75 28.95 -13.53
N PRO A 315 -9.75 29.44 -14.78
CA PRO A 315 -10.69 30.47 -15.19
C PRO A 315 -12.11 29.99 -14.93
N GLU A 316 -12.96 30.84 -14.35
CA GLU A 316 -14.39 30.59 -14.34
C GLU A 316 -14.86 30.56 -15.81
N GLU A 317 -15.43 29.43 -16.23
CA GLU A 317 -16.04 29.31 -17.55
C GLU A 317 -17.22 30.30 -17.60
N GLY A 318 -17.09 31.33 -18.45
CA GLY A 318 -18.14 32.31 -18.75
C GLY A 318 -19.02 31.88 -19.91
#